data_AF-A0A7K0VPE4-F1
#
_entry.id   AF-A0A7K0VPE4-F1
#
_cell.length_a   1.000
_cell.length_b   1.000
_cell.length_c   1.000
_cell.angle_alpha   90.00
_cell.angle_beta   90.00
_cell.angle_gamma   90.00
#
_symmetry.space_group_name_H-M   'P 1'
#
loop_
_entity.id
_entity.type
_entity.pdbx_description
1 polymer ?
#
loop_
_entity_poly.entity_id
_entity_poly.type
_entity_poly.pdbx_seq_one_letter_code
_entity_poly.pdbx_strand_id
1 'polypeptide(L)' 'MYEGAIQDLIDALGRLPGIGPKSAQRIAFHILQSDAEIAGALVDAIRTVKERVKFCTECGNVSEETQ' A
#
# COMPACT_ATOMS: atom_id res chain seq x y z
N MET A 1 12.35 -17.20 -8.03
CA MET A 1 10.92 -16.85 -7.91
C MET A 1 10.49 -17.31 -6.54
N TYR A 2 9.84 -16.43 -5.78
CA TYR A 2 9.36 -16.78 -4.44
C TYR A 2 8.00 -17.48 -4.56
N GLU A 3 7.56 -18.16 -3.51
CA GLU A 3 6.24 -18.80 -3.44
C GLU A 3 5.48 -18.32 -2.20
N GLY A 4 4.15 -18.30 -2.29
CA GLY A 4 3.26 -17.91 -1.20
C GLY A 4 3.26 -16.41 -0.91
N ALA A 5 3.02 -16.06 0.37
CA ALA A 5 2.70 -14.70 0.80
C ALA A 5 3.74 -13.62 0.40
N ILE A 6 5.02 -14.00 0.27
CA ILE A 6 6.06 -13.07 -0.20
C ILE A 6 5.89 -12.74 -1.68
N GLN A 7 5.59 -13.72 -2.51
CA GLN A 7 5.36 -13.48 -3.94
C GLN A 7 4.10 -12.64 -4.16
N ASP A 8 3.02 -12.93 -3.41
CA ASP A 8 1.78 -12.14 -3.45
C ASP A 8 2.02 -10.67 -3.10
N LEU A 9 2.85 -10.40 -2.07
CA LEU A 9 3.21 -9.03 -1.68
C LEU A 9 4.06 -8.34 -2.75
N ILE A 10 5.02 -9.04 -3.35
CA ILE A 10 5.85 -8.52 -4.44
C ILE A 10 4.99 -8.14 -5.64
N ASP A 11 4.05 -9.01 -6.02
CA ASP A 11 3.17 -8.77 -7.17
C ASP A 11 2.20 -7.62 -6.89
N ALA A 12 1.65 -7.53 -5.67
CA ALA A 12 0.81 -6.41 -5.26
C ALA A 12 1.56 -5.07 -5.31
N LEU A 13 2.79 -5.02 -4.79
CA LEU A 13 3.64 -3.82 -4.80
C LEU A 13 4.05 -3.43 -6.23
N GLY A 14 4.32 -4.42 -7.09
CA GLY A 14 4.69 -4.20 -8.50
C GLY A 14 3.58 -3.60 -9.36
N ARG A 15 2.32 -3.63 -8.90
CA ARG A 15 1.19 -2.97 -9.60
C ARG A 15 1.14 -1.46 -9.36
N LEU A 16 1.92 -0.94 -8.42
CA LEU A 16 1.95 0.49 -8.11
C LEU A 16 2.79 1.26 -9.15
N PRO A 17 2.35 2.47 -9.56
CA PRO A 17 3.12 3.27 -10.50
C PRO A 17 4.50 3.62 -9.90
N GLY A 18 5.57 3.40 -10.67
CA GLY A 18 6.94 3.69 -10.26
C GLY A 18 7.64 2.59 -9.45
N ILE A 19 6.98 1.47 -9.15
CA ILE A 19 7.58 0.33 -8.45
C ILE A 19 7.80 -0.83 -9.43
N GLY A 20 9.02 -0.97 -9.91
CA GLY A 20 9.42 -2.13 -10.72
C GLY A 20 9.69 -3.39 -9.88
N PRO A 21 9.84 -4.58 -10.52
CA PRO A 21 9.97 -5.87 -9.84
C PRO A 21 11.08 -5.93 -8.77
N LYS A 22 12.25 -5.33 -9.06
CA LYS A 22 13.37 -5.26 -8.11
C LYS A 22 13.07 -4.37 -6.90
N SER A 23 12.35 -3.27 -7.10
CA SER A 23 11.95 -2.37 -6.01
C SER A 23 10.84 -3.01 -5.17
N ALA A 24 9.85 -3.65 -5.79
CA ALA A 24 8.81 -4.40 -5.10
C ALA A 24 9.40 -5.48 -4.19
N GLN A 25 10.34 -6.28 -4.72
CA GLN A 25 11.08 -7.27 -3.94
C GLN A 25 11.79 -6.64 -2.73
N ARG A 26 12.55 -5.55 -2.94
CA ARG A 26 13.24 -4.87 -1.85
C ARG A 26 12.29 -4.39 -0.75
N ILE A 27 11.13 -3.83 -1.14
CA ILE A 27 10.12 -3.36 -0.19
C ILE A 27 9.48 -4.54 0.55
N ALA A 28 9.14 -5.62 -0.14
CA ALA A 28 8.57 -6.82 0.49
C ALA A 28 9.49 -7.41 1.57
N PHE A 29 10.80 -7.49 1.29
CA PHE A 29 11.78 -7.95 2.28
C PHE A 29 11.99 -6.97 3.43
N HIS A 30 11.89 -5.67 3.17
CA HIS A 30 11.94 -4.67 4.23
C HIS A 30 10.75 -4.84 5.19
N ILE A 31 9.53 -5.02 4.67
CA ILE A 31 8.33 -5.26 5.48
C ILE A 31 8.46 -6.56 6.29
N LEU A 32 8.97 -7.63 5.68
CA LEU A 32 9.20 -8.91 6.37
C LEU A 32 10.17 -8.78 7.56
N GLN A 33 11.15 -7.89 7.48
CA GLN A 33 12.15 -7.65 8.53
C GLN A 33 11.72 -6.57 9.53
N SER A 34 10.63 -5.86 9.26
CA SER A 34 10.14 -4.77 10.10
C SER A 34 9.29 -5.28 11.26
N ASP A 35 9.14 -4.45 12.29
CA ASP A 35 8.24 -4.75 13.40
C ASP A 35 6.79 -4.84 12.94
N ALA A 36 6.02 -5.73 13.58
CA ALA A 36 4.61 -5.97 13.23
C ALA A 36 3.76 -4.69 13.31
N GLU A 37 4.10 -3.78 14.23
CA GLU A 37 3.42 -2.49 14.37
C GLU A 37 3.59 -1.59 13.14
N ILE A 38 4.80 -1.55 12.55
CA ILE A 38 5.09 -0.75 11.34
C ILE A 38 4.31 -1.30 10.15
N ALA A 39 4.31 -2.63 9.97
CA ALA A 39 3.55 -3.28 8.92
C ALA A 39 2.04 -3.07 9.09
N GLY A 40 1.54 -3.16 10.32
CA GLY A 40 0.14 -2.91 10.66
C GLY A 40 -0.28 -1.47 10.34
N ALA A 41 0.50 -0.48 10.79
CA ALA A 41 0.23 0.93 10.53
C ALA A 41 0.16 1.25 9.03
N LEU A 42 1.01 0.63 8.21
CA LEU A 42 0.96 0.77 6.75
C LEU A 42 -0.35 0.21 6.16
N VAL A 43 -0.76 -0.99 6.59
CA VAL A 43 -2.02 -1.61 6.15
C VAL A 43 -3.21 -0.72 6.50
N ASP A 44 -3.24 -0.20 7.72
CA ASP A 44 -4.33 0.65 8.21
C ASP A 44 -4.37 1.99 7.48
N ALA A 45 -3.23 2.60 7.17
CA ALA A 45 -3.15 3.81 6.37
C ALA A 45 -3.71 3.61 4.96
N ILE A 46 -3.33 2.51 4.29
CA ILE A 46 -3.83 2.17 2.95
C ILE A 46 -5.35 1.96 2.99
N ARG A 47 -5.85 1.23 4.00
CA ARG A 47 -7.28 0.98 4.18
C ARG A 47 -8.05 2.28 4.40
N THR A 48 -7.59 3.11 5.33
CA THR A 48 -8.21 4.38 5.69
C THR A 48 -8.34 5.31 4.48
N VAL A 49 -7.29 5.42 3.67
CA VAL A 49 -7.35 6.24 2.44
C VAL A 49 -8.39 5.70 1.47
N LYS A 50 -8.50 4.38 1.26
CA LYS A 50 -9.52 3.85 0.35
C LYS A 50 -10.95 4.00 0.86
N GLU A 51 -11.15 3.93 2.15
CA GLU A 51 -12.47 4.07 2.78
C GLU A 51 -12.90 5.54 2.80
N ARG A 52 -12.07 6.43 3.35
CA ARG A 52 -12.46 7.79 3.74
C ARG A 52 -12.12 8.87 2.74
N VAL A 53 -11.09 8.67 1.92
CA VAL A 53 -10.63 9.70 0.98
C VAL A 53 -11.39 9.56 -0.33
N LYS A 54 -12.10 10.62 -0.70
CA LYS A 54 -12.84 10.73 -1.96
C LYS A 54 -12.39 11.99 -2.71
N PHE A 55 -12.64 12.00 -4.01
CA PHE A 55 -12.54 13.24 -4.78
C PHE A 55 -13.82 14.04 -4.57
N CYS A 56 -13.67 15.32 -4.22
CA CYS A 56 -14.80 16.23 -4.11
C CYS A 56 -15.54 16.33 -5.45
N THR A 57 -16.86 16.23 -5.43
CA THR A 57 -17.70 16.30 -6.64
C THR A 57 -17.79 17.70 -7.23
N GLU A 58 -17.45 18.73 -6.46
CA GLU A 58 -17.52 20.13 -6.90
C GLU A 58 -16.20 20.64 -7.48
N CYS A 59 -15.07 20.39 -6.80
CA CYS A 59 -13.77 20.93 -7.18
C CYS A 59 -12.74 19.87 -7.61
N GLY A 60 -13.07 18.57 -7.48
CA GLY A 60 -12.16 17.48 -7.82
C GLY A 60 -10.95 17.33 -6.89
N ASN A 61 -10.87 18.12 -5.82
CA ASN A 61 -9.77 18.01 -4.86
C ASN A 61 -9.94 16.78 -3.97
N VAL A 62 -8.83 16.30 -3.40
CA VAL A 62 -8.83 15.20 -2.44
C VAL A 62 -9.41 15.71 -1.11
N SER A 63 -10.49 15.09 -0.64
CA SER A 63 -11.11 15.40 0.64
C SER A 63 -11.36 14.11 1.42
N GLU A 64 -11.18 14.18 2.73
CA GLU A 64 -11.76 13.19 3.63
C GLU A 64 -13.22 13.60 3.85
N GLU A 65 -14.15 12.69 3.62
CA GLU A 65 -15.55 12.88 4.01
C GLU A 65 -15.60 12.77 5.54
N THR A 66 -15.21 13.86 6.18
CA THR A 66 -15.45 14.07 7.60
C THR A 66 -16.93 14.42 7.66
N GLN A 67 -17.74 13.53 8.22
CA GLN A 67 -19.12 13.82 8.57
C GLN A 67 -19.28 15.22 9.17
#